data_AF-A0A6V8P0B6-F1
#
_entry.id   AF-A0A6V8P0B6-F1
#
_cell.length_a   1.000
_cell.length_b   1.000
_cell.length_c   1.000
_cell.angle_alpha   90.00
_cell.angle_beta   90.00
_cell.angle_gamma   90.00
#
_symmetry.space_group_name_H-M   'P 1'
#
loop_
_entity.id
_entity.type
_entity.pdbx_description
1 polymer ?
#
loop_
_entity_poly.entity_id
_entity_poly.type
_entity_poly.pdbx_seq_one_letter_code
_entity_poly.pdbx_strand_id
1 'polypeptide(L)'
;MVYRTVAEDSGHPRTMARAARHHGGNIDEVAQRYGLNARQIIDFSTNVNPFGPPSSVLKTLQDNLWRVSVYPDLGQKKLKEALADYLSVDSSQIIPGNGSAELIYLVV
;
A
#
# COMPACT_ATOMS: atom_id res chain seq x y z
N MET A 1 11.25 -13.28 -7.29
CA MET A 1 11.40 -14.22 -8.42
C MET A 1 10.58 -13.66 -9.58
N VAL A 2 11.23 -13.08 -10.59
CA VAL A 2 10.55 -12.42 -11.72
C VAL A 2 10.29 -13.48 -12.80
N TYR A 3 9.03 -13.73 -13.14
CA TYR A 3 8.70 -14.53 -14.32
C TYR A 3 8.97 -13.67 -15.56
N ARG A 4 10.08 -13.95 -16.27
CA ARG A 4 10.35 -13.38 -17.60
C ARG A 4 9.94 -14.41 -18.64
N THR A 5 8.85 -14.16 -19.36
CA THR A 5 8.57 -14.87 -20.61
C THR A 5 9.34 -14.14 -21.71
N VAL A 6 10.32 -14.83 -22.30
CA VAL A 6 10.90 -14.43 -23.59
C VAL A 6 9.87 -14.75 -24.67
N ALA A 7 9.30 -13.71 -25.28
CA ALA A 7 8.57 -13.84 -26.54
C ALA A 7 9.39 -13.09 -27.60
N GLU A 8 9.68 -13.77 -28.69
CA GLU A 8 10.55 -13.35 -29.78
C GLU A 8 10.00 -12.12 -30.54
N ASP A 9 10.96 -11.43 -31.17
CA ASP A 9 10.90 -10.08 -31.72
C ASP A 9 10.22 -10.04 -33.10
N SER A 10 9.20 -9.18 -33.26
CA SER A 10 8.65 -8.85 -34.59
C SER A 10 8.31 -7.35 -34.69
N GLY A 11 9.34 -6.56 -35.03
CA GLY A 11 9.24 -5.39 -35.91
C GLY A 11 8.10 -4.38 -35.73
N HIS A 12 7.93 -3.79 -34.55
CA HIS A 12 7.12 -2.58 -34.36
C HIS A 12 7.89 -1.51 -33.56
N PRO A 13 7.75 -0.21 -33.90
CA PRO A 13 8.45 0.86 -33.18
C PRO A 13 8.00 0.83 -31.71
N ARG A 14 8.94 0.48 -30.83
CA ARG A 14 8.70 0.45 -29.38
C ARG A 14 8.47 1.89 -28.92
N THR A 15 7.20 2.29 -28.81
CA THR A 15 6.81 3.25 -27.78
C THR A 15 7.45 2.71 -26.50
N MET A 16 8.31 3.48 -25.85
CA MET A 16 8.83 3.09 -24.54
C MET A 16 7.65 3.10 -23.57
N ALA A 17 6.87 2.01 -23.58
CA ALA A 17 5.92 1.68 -22.56
C ALA A 17 6.73 1.69 -21.28
N ARG A 18 6.56 2.76 -20.50
CA ARG A 18 7.16 2.95 -19.19
C ARG A 18 7.03 1.63 -18.46
N ALA A 19 8.16 0.99 -18.15
CA ALA A 19 8.18 -0.35 -17.57
C ALA A 19 7.13 -0.41 -16.46
N ALA A 20 6.19 -1.35 -16.58
CA ALA A 20 5.08 -1.45 -15.64
C ALA A 20 5.67 -1.51 -14.23
N ARG A 21 5.30 -0.54 -13.37
CA ARG A 21 5.75 -0.50 -11.99
C ARG A 21 5.30 -1.79 -11.32
N HIS A 22 6.25 -2.65 -10.99
CA HIS A 22 5.97 -3.99 -10.46
C HIS A 22 6.14 -3.94 -8.93
N HIS A 23 5.06 -4.24 -8.21
CA HIS A 23 5.06 -4.42 -6.76
C HIS A 23 4.54 -5.83 -6.45
N GLY A 24 4.90 -6.36 -5.28
CA GLY A 24 4.28 -7.59 -4.77
C GLY A 24 2.82 -7.36 -4.34
N GLY A 25 2.14 -8.44 -3.92
CA GLY A 25 0.80 -8.40 -3.33
C GLY A 25 -0.35 -8.68 -4.29
N ASN A 26 -0.07 -8.97 -5.57
CA ASN A 26 -1.09 -9.27 -6.58
C ASN A 26 -1.57 -10.73 -6.49
N ILE A 27 -2.03 -11.16 -5.32
CA ILE A 27 -2.42 -12.56 -5.06
C ILE A 27 -3.57 -12.99 -5.97
N ASP A 28 -4.54 -12.12 -6.23
CA ASP A 28 -5.68 -12.43 -7.11
C ASP A 28 -5.25 -12.69 -8.56
N GLU A 29 -4.31 -11.90 -9.07
CA GLU A 29 -3.75 -12.09 -10.41
C GLU A 29 -2.98 -13.42 -10.50
N VAL A 30 -2.20 -13.75 -9.47
CA VAL A 30 -1.48 -15.02 -9.37
C VAL A 30 -2.46 -16.18 -9.30
N ALA A 31 -3.49 -16.09 -8.47
CA ALA A 31 -4.53 -17.10 -8.32
C ALA A 31 -5.24 -17.37 -9.66
N GLN A 32 -5.63 -16.31 -10.37
CA GLN A 32 -6.25 -16.42 -11.68
C GLN A 32 -5.31 -17.07 -12.71
N ARG A 33 -4.04 -16.64 -12.75
CA ARG A 33 -3.05 -17.13 -13.72
C ARG A 33 -2.77 -18.63 -13.57
N TYR A 34 -2.76 -19.13 -12.34
CA TYR A 34 -2.41 -20.53 -12.06
C TYR A 34 -3.61 -21.41 -11.69
N GLY A 35 -4.84 -20.89 -11.76
CA GLY A 35 -6.05 -21.63 -11.40
C GLY A 35 -6.09 -22.06 -9.93
N LEU A 36 -5.50 -21.27 -9.04
CA LEU A 36 -5.42 -21.54 -7.61
C LEU A 36 -6.51 -20.79 -6.85
N ASN A 37 -6.85 -21.28 -5.65
CA ASN A 37 -7.62 -20.48 -4.70
C ASN A 37 -6.70 -19.46 -4.03
N ALA A 38 -6.98 -18.17 -4.19
CA ALA A 38 -6.21 -17.08 -3.59
C ALA A 38 -6.02 -17.24 -2.07
N ARG A 39 -7.01 -17.79 -1.36
CA ARG A 39 -6.94 -18.01 0.10
C ARG A 39 -5.96 -19.10 0.52
N GLN A 40 -5.52 -19.95 -0.40
CA GLN A 40 -4.54 -21.01 -0.14
C GLN A 40 -3.11 -20.57 -0.48
N ILE A 41 -2.93 -19.39 -1.06
CA ILE A 41 -1.62 -18.85 -1.40
C ILE A 41 -0.98 -18.28 -0.13
N ILE A 42 0.20 -18.76 0.20
CA ILE A 42 1.06 -18.14 1.21
C ILE A 42 1.90 -17.08 0.49
N ASP A 43 1.58 -15.81 0.72
CA ASP A 43 2.22 -14.69 0.03
C ASP A 43 3.51 -14.23 0.74
N PHE A 44 4.65 -14.40 0.07
CA PHE A 44 5.96 -13.87 0.46
C PHE A 44 6.41 -12.68 -0.40
N SER A 45 5.53 -12.15 -1.25
CA SER A 45 5.86 -11.03 -2.14
C SER A 45 5.69 -9.65 -1.47
N THR A 46 5.08 -9.59 -0.29
CA THR A 46 4.87 -8.36 0.50
C THR A 46 5.40 -8.51 1.92
N ASN A 47 5.87 -7.39 2.48
CA ASN A 47 6.41 -7.32 3.84
C ASN A 47 5.32 -6.84 4.81
N VAL A 48 4.33 -7.68 5.09
CA VAL A 48 3.21 -7.36 6.00
C VAL A 48 3.32 -8.12 7.32
N ASN A 49 2.67 -7.61 8.36
CA ASN A 49 2.59 -8.30 9.65
C ASN A 49 1.68 -9.54 9.54
N PRO A 50 2.17 -10.77 9.76
CA PRO A 50 1.36 -11.99 9.62
C PRO A 50 0.24 -12.10 10.68
N PHE A 51 0.32 -11.36 11.78
CA PHE A 51 -0.72 -11.34 12.81
C PHE A 51 -1.90 -10.42 12.45
N GLY A 52 -1.83 -9.70 11.33
CA GLY A 52 -2.83 -8.73 10.93
C GLY A 52 -2.80 -7.45 11.78
N PRO A 53 -3.80 -6.58 11.61
CA PRO A 53 -3.90 -5.34 12.37
C PRO A 53 -4.30 -5.59 13.83
N PRO A 54 -3.91 -4.72 14.78
CA PRO A 54 -4.35 -4.81 16.15
C PRO A 54 -5.89 -4.79 16.27
N SER A 55 -6.44 -5.57 17.21
CA SER A 55 -7.90 -5.67 17.43
C SER A 55 -8.55 -4.32 17.78
N SER A 56 -7.83 -3.46 18.50
CA SER A 56 -8.26 -2.10 18.83
C SER A 56 -8.47 -1.23 17.58
N VAL A 57 -7.63 -1.40 16.55
CA VAL A 57 -7.76 -0.69 15.28
C VAL A 57 -8.99 -1.18 14.53
N LEU A 58 -9.18 -2.50 14.42
CA LEU A 58 -10.37 -3.08 13.77
C LEU A 58 -11.66 -2.62 14.43
N LYS A 59 -11.72 -2.64 15.77
CA LYS A 59 -12.88 -2.15 16.53
C LYS A 59 -13.13 -0.66 16.28
N THR A 60 -12.08 0.16 16.32
CA THR A 60 -12.21 1.61 16.08
C THR A 60 -12.75 1.91 14.68
N LEU A 61 -12.29 1.18 13.66
CA LEU A 61 -12.78 1.31 12.29
C LEU A 61 -14.26 0.92 12.17
N GLN A 62 -14.66 -0.21 12.76
CA GLN A 62 -16.05 -0.66 12.78
C GLN A 62 -16.97 0.35 13.46
N ASP A 63 -16.59 0.80 14.66
CA ASP A 63 -17.38 1.73 15.46
C ASP A 63 -17.51 3.14 14.81
N ASN A 64 -16.64 3.48 13.85
CA ASN A 64 -16.58 4.80 13.20
C ASN A 64 -16.78 4.77 11.68
N LEU A 65 -17.24 3.65 11.11
CA LEU A 65 -17.33 3.49 9.64
C LEU A 65 -18.23 4.56 8.99
N TRP A 66 -19.25 5.03 9.72
CA TRP A 66 -20.15 6.12 9.30
C TRP A 66 -19.41 7.42 8.94
N ARG A 67 -18.19 7.65 9.45
CA ARG A 67 -17.42 8.87 9.17
C ARG A 67 -16.85 8.94 7.75
N VAL A 68 -16.88 7.84 7.00
CA VAL A 68 -16.37 7.78 5.61
C VAL A 68 -17.08 8.76 4.66
N SER A 69 -18.32 9.15 4.98
CA SER A 69 -19.09 10.12 4.19
C SER A 69 -18.70 11.57 4.48
N VAL A 70 -17.74 11.82 5.37
CA VAL A 70 -17.31 13.15 5.78
C VAL A 70 -15.84 13.32 5.46
N TYR A 71 -15.47 14.48 4.93
CA TYR A 71 -14.07 14.78 4.65
C TYR A 71 -13.25 14.77 5.96
N PRO A 72 -12.03 14.20 5.97
CA PRO A 72 -11.19 14.19 7.15
C PRO A 72 -10.78 15.62 7.57
N ASP A 73 -10.27 15.75 8.79
CA ASP A 73 -9.62 16.98 9.24
C ASP A 73 -8.46 17.33 8.30
N LEU A 74 -8.58 18.47 7.61
CA LEU A 74 -7.58 18.98 6.67
C LEU A 74 -6.20 19.17 7.32
N GLY A 75 -6.17 19.51 8.62
CA GLY A 75 -4.93 19.70 9.36
C GLY A 75 -4.34 18.41 9.93
N GLN A 76 -5.11 17.31 9.91
CA GLN A 76 -4.75 16.01 10.50
C GLN A 76 -4.22 16.15 11.94
N LYS A 77 -4.75 17.09 12.73
CA LYS A 77 -4.14 17.57 13.98
C LYS A 77 -3.97 16.45 15.00
N LYS A 78 -5.04 15.70 15.25
CA LYS A 78 -5.03 14.57 16.20
C LYS A 78 -4.03 13.48 15.82
N LEU A 79 -3.82 13.24 14.52
CA LEU A 79 -2.84 12.26 14.06
C LEU A 79 -1.42 12.78 14.29
N LYS A 80 -1.15 14.05 13.98
CA LYS A 80 0.15 14.68 14.21
C LYS A 80 0.51 14.70 15.69
N GLU A 81 -0.43 15.09 16.56
CA GLU A 81 -0.25 15.10 18.01
C GLU A 81 0.08 13.70 18.55
N ALA A 82 -0.73 12.68 18.19
CA ALA A 82 -0.49 11.31 18.65
C ALA A 82 0.87 10.75 18.17
N LEU A 83 1.30 11.07 16.95
CA LEU A 83 2.60 10.67 16.44
C LEU A 83 3.75 11.46 17.07
N ALA A 84 3.57 12.76 17.33
CA ALA A 84 4.54 13.62 17.99
C ALA A 84 4.86 13.08 19.40
N ASP A 85 3.82 12.73 20.15
CA ASP A 85 3.96 12.12 21.47
C ASP A 85 4.68 10.76 21.40
N TYR A 86 4.26 9.90 20.47
CA TYR A 86 4.87 8.57 20.29
C TYR A 86 6.35 8.63 19.90
N LEU A 87 6.72 9.56 19.01
CA LEU A 87 8.08 9.72 18.50
C LEU A 87 8.94 10.67 19.35
N SER A 88 8.35 11.39 20.31
CA SER A 88 9.00 12.44 21.10
C SER A 88 9.64 13.54 20.25
N VAL A 89 8.87 14.07 19.30
CA VAL A 89 9.28 15.18 18.40
C VAL A 89 8.20 16.27 18.36
N ASP A 90 8.50 17.45 17.82
CA ASP A 90 7.48 18.48 17.63
C ASP A 90 6.53 18.13 16.47
N SER A 91 5.24 18.41 16.63
CA SER A 91 4.23 18.12 15.60
C SER A 91 4.47 18.82 14.25
N SER A 92 5.23 19.94 14.23
CA SER A 92 5.67 20.63 13.01
C SER A 92 6.67 19.82 12.19
N GLN A 93 7.33 18.82 12.80
CA GLN A 93 8.26 17.91 12.13
C GLN A 93 7.54 16.73 11.45
N ILE A 94 6.21 16.66 11.54
CA ILE A 94 5.42 15.52 11.06
C ILE A 94 4.53 15.93 9.88
N ILE A 95 4.70 15.19 8.78
CA ILE A 95 3.85 15.26 7.59
C ILE A 95 3.22 13.88 7.37
N PRO A 96 1.94 13.67 7.72
CA PRO A 96 1.23 12.45 7.35
C PRO A 96 1.02 12.40 5.83
N GLY A 97 1.19 11.22 5.24
CA GLY A 97 0.92 10.97 3.83
C GLY A 97 0.03 9.74 3.64
N ASN A 98 -0.52 9.58 2.45
CA ASN A 98 -1.31 8.44 2.01
C ASN A 98 -0.39 7.25 1.64
N GLY A 99 0.48 6.89 2.59
CA GLY A 99 1.57 5.93 2.40
C GLY A 99 2.90 6.60 2.08
N SER A 100 4.00 5.90 2.39
CA SER A 100 5.36 6.43 2.21
C SER A 100 5.72 6.72 0.75
N ALA A 101 5.13 5.98 -0.21
CA ALA A 101 5.36 6.21 -1.63
C ALA A 101 4.98 7.63 -2.05
N GLU A 102 3.84 8.16 -1.59
CA GLU A 102 3.44 9.55 -1.85
C GLU A 102 4.47 10.54 -1.30
N LEU A 103 4.87 10.35 -0.03
CA LEU A 103 5.86 11.22 0.62
C LEU A 103 7.21 11.22 -0.12
N ILE A 104 7.63 10.07 -0.64
CA ILE A 104 8.83 9.97 -1.47
C ILE A 104 8.63 10.81 -2.75
N TYR A 105 7.55 10.62 -3.50
CA TYR A 105 7.27 11.41 -4.72
C TYR A 105 7.18 12.91 -4.49
N LEU A 106 6.83 13.37 -3.28
CA LEU A 106 6.79 14.79 -2.95
C LEU A 106 8.19 15.39 -2.73
N VAL A 107 9.20 14.58 -2.45
CA VAL A 107 10.54 15.04 -2.05
C VAL A 107 11.60 14.74 -3.13
N VAL A 108 11.42 13.72 -3.97
CA VAL A 108 12.32 13.38 -5.09
C VAL A 108 11.68 13.61 -6.46
#